data_AF-A0A150U2Z0-F1
#
_entry.id   AF-A0A150U2Z0-F1
#
_cell.length_a   1.000
_cell.length_b   1.000
_cell.length_c   1.000
_cell.angle_alpha   90.00
_cell.angle_beta   90.00
_cell.angle_gamma   90.00
#
_symmetry.space_group_name_H-M   'P 1'
#
loop_
_entity.id
_entity.type
_entity.pdbx_description
1 polymer ?
#
loop_
_entity_poly.entity_id
_entity_poly.type
_entity_poly.pdbx_seq_one_letter_code
_entity_poly.pdbx_strand_id
1 'polypeptide(L)'
;GAIRQWSEAAGDEGMLGFALHQLAGLEARQGRVDEARKQYEKSLELWRRIGDVQGEAATLHQLAVLEAQQGRADEARKQYEKSLELWRRIGDVQGEAATLHQLAWLEAQEGRVDEARKQLE
;
A
#
# COMPACT_ATOMS: atom_id res chain seq x y z
N GLY A 1 33.38 -5.18 -6.61
CA GLY A 1 33.17 -4.18 -7.68
C GLY A 1 31.88 -3.43 -7.44
N ALA A 2 31.72 -2.24 -8.00
CA ALA A 2 30.61 -1.33 -7.70
C ALA A 2 29.21 -1.95 -7.89
N ILE A 3 29.02 -2.80 -8.92
CA ILE A 3 27.74 -3.51 -9.17
C ILE A 3 27.36 -4.42 -8.00
N ARG A 4 28.34 -5.14 -7.42
CA ARG A 4 28.11 -6.04 -6.29
C ARG A 4 27.73 -5.26 -5.03
N GLN A 5 28.43 -4.16 -4.76
CA GLN A 5 28.13 -3.28 -3.62
C GLN A 5 26.73 -2.67 -3.74
N TRP A 6 26.33 -2.27 -4.95
CA TRP A 6 24.97 -1.78 -5.19
C TRP A 6 23.92 -2.87 -4.97
N SER A 7 24.15 -4.09 -5.47
CA SER A 7 23.23 -5.21 -5.28
C SER A 7 23.08 -5.61 -3.80
N GLU A 8 24.17 -5.58 -3.03
CA GLU A 8 24.14 -5.85 -1.59
C GLU A 8 23.35 -4.75 -0.87
N ALA A 9 23.63 -3.48 -1.16
CA ALA A 9 22.90 -2.35 -0.57
C ALA A 9 21.41 -2.36 -0.91
N ALA A 10 21.03 -2.64 -2.16
CA ALA A 10 19.63 -2.77 -2.56
C ALA A 10 18.94 -3.94 -1.84
N GLY A 11 19.66 -5.04 -1.62
CA GLY A 11 19.17 -6.18 -0.82
C GLY A 11 18.91 -5.80 0.64
N ASP A 12 19.82 -5.06 1.26
CA ASP A 12 19.67 -4.58 2.64
C ASP A 12 18.51 -3.58 2.76
N GLU A 13 18.38 -2.65 1.81
CA GLU A 13 17.26 -1.71 1.75
C GLU A 13 15.92 -2.41 1.53
N GLY A 14 15.87 -3.45 0.70
CA GLY A 14 14.69 -4.28 0.50
C GLY A 14 14.29 -5.04 1.76
N MET A 15 15.25 -5.64 2.47
CA MET A 15 14.98 -6.30 3.75
C MET A 15 14.47 -5.31 4.81
N LEU A 16 15.05 -4.11 4.88
CA LEU A 16 14.58 -3.07 5.77
C LEU A 16 13.16 -2.60 5.40
N GLY A 17 12.89 -2.39 4.11
CA GLY A 17 11.57 -2.03 3.59
C GLY A 17 10.51 -3.04 4.01
N PHE A 18 10.82 -4.34 3.87
CA PHE A 18 9.93 -5.43 4.29
C PHE A 18 9.71 -5.42 5.80
N ALA A 19 10.76 -5.32 6.60
CA ALA A 19 10.66 -5.32 8.05
C ALA A 19 9.79 -4.15 8.56
N LEU A 20 9.94 -2.96 7.97
CA LEU A 20 9.13 -1.78 8.30
C LEU A 20 7.65 -1.98 7.92
N HIS A 21 7.36 -2.56 6.76
CA HIS A 21 5.99 -2.89 6.35
C HIS A 21 5.32 -3.84 7.36
N GLN A 22 6.03 -4.88 7.78
CA GLN A 22 5.50 -5.86 8.73
C GLN A 22 5.30 -5.24 10.12
N LEU A 23 6.25 -4.41 10.58
CA LEU A 23 6.12 -3.68 11.85
C LEU A 23 4.91 -2.75 11.82
N ALA A 24 4.73 -2.00 10.75
CA ALA A 24 3.60 -1.10 10.57
C ALA A 24 2.26 -1.85 10.70
N GLY A 25 2.14 -3.02 10.07
CA GLY A 25 0.95 -3.86 10.18
C GLY A 25 0.67 -4.36 11.60
N LEU A 26 1.72 -4.64 12.38
CA LEU A 26 1.59 -5.00 13.80
C LEU A 26 1.17 -3.81 14.66
N GLU A 27 1.75 -2.63 14.42
CA GLU A 27 1.39 -1.39 15.11
C GLU A 27 -0.05 -0.97 14.84
N ALA A 28 -0.49 -1.08 13.58
CA ALA A 28 -1.88 -0.84 13.17
C ALA A 28 -2.86 -1.73 13.95
N ARG A 29 -2.58 -3.03 14.05
CA ARG A 29 -3.41 -3.99 14.81
C ARG A 29 -3.45 -3.70 16.32
N GLN A 30 -2.46 -2.99 16.84
CA GLN A 30 -2.40 -2.55 18.24
C GLN A 30 -3.04 -1.17 18.45
N GLY A 31 -3.59 -0.55 17.40
CA GLY A 31 -4.17 0.79 17.46
C GLY A 31 -3.14 1.93 17.49
N ARG A 32 -1.85 1.64 17.27
CA ARG A 32 -0.78 2.63 17.16
C ARG A 32 -0.70 3.19 15.75
N VAL A 33 -1.74 3.94 15.38
CA VAL A 33 -2.01 4.36 13.98
C VAL A 33 -0.93 5.30 13.43
N ASP A 34 -0.47 6.26 14.24
CA ASP A 34 0.52 7.24 13.76
C ASP A 34 1.91 6.62 13.61
N GLU A 35 2.30 5.70 14.50
CA GLU A 35 3.50 4.88 14.34
C GLU A 35 3.40 4.02 13.08
N ALA A 36 2.29 3.31 12.90
CA ALA A 36 2.07 2.48 11.73
C ALA A 36 2.18 3.27 10.41
N ARG A 37 1.54 4.46 10.34
CA ARG A 37 1.67 5.35 9.18
C ARG A 37 3.13 5.68 8.91
N LYS A 38 3.87 6.11 9.93
CA LYS A 38 5.28 6.49 9.81
C LYS A 38 6.16 5.33 9.31
N GLN A 39 5.92 4.10 9.76
CA GLN A 39 6.69 2.95 9.29
C GLN A 39 6.32 2.55 7.87
N TYR A 40 5.03 2.60 7.50
CA TYR A 40 4.61 2.38 6.11
C TYR A 40 5.19 3.43 5.16
N GLU A 41 5.21 4.71 5.52
CA GLU A 41 5.81 5.77 4.69
C GLU A 41 7.31 5.53 4.45
N LYS A 42 8.07 5.14 5.47
CA LYS A 42 9.48 4.77 5.31
C LYS A 42 9.67 3.53 4.43
N SER A 43 8.82 2.52 4.60
CA SER A 43 8.81 1.31 3.77
C SER A 43 8.57 1.69 2.30
N LEU A 44 7.59 2.57 2.05
CA LEU A 44 7.24 3.08 0.73
C LEU A 44 8.41 3.81 0.05
N GLU A 45 9.14 4.64 0.79
CA GLU A 45 10.33 5.33 0.28
C GLU A 45 11.44 4.35 -0.14
N LEU A 46 11.63 3.28 0.62
CA LEU A 46 12.63 2.24 0.31
C LEU A 46 12.22 1.46 -0.95
N TRP A 47 10.96 1.05 -1.07
CA TRP A 47 10.45 0.37 -2.26
C TRP A 47 10.63 1.19 -3.52
N ARG A 48 10.31 2.48 -3.46
CA ARG A 48 10.54 3.42 -4.58
C ARG A 48 12.02 3.56 -4.93
N ARG A 49 12.90 3.61 -3.93
CA ARG A 49 14.34 3.76 -4.14
C ARG A 49 14.94 2.56 -4.87
N ILE A 50 14.54 1.35 -4.49
CA ILE A 50 15.05 0.12 -5.10
C ILE A 50 14.25 -0.33 -6.34
N GLY A 51 13.14 0.34 -6.63
CA GLY A 51 12.28 0.02 -7.77
C GLY A 51 11.36 -1.19 -7.57
N ASP A 52 11.07 -1.58 -6.33
CA ASP A 52 10.14 -2.66 -6.02
C ASP A 52 8.69 -2.16 -6.11
N VAL A 53 8.09 -2.41 -7.27
CA VAL A 53 6.71 -2.00 -7.58
C VAL A 53 5.67 -2.74 -6.74
N GLN A 54 5.92 -4.02 -6.42
CA GLN A 54 5.00 -4.84 -5.66
C GLN A 54 4.98 -4.39 -4.19
N GLY A 55 6.15 -4.14 -3.61
CA GLY A 55 6.27 -3.55 -2.27
C GLY A 55 5.60 -2.17 -2.18
N GLU A 56 5.79 -1.32 -3.19
CA GLU A 56 5.15 -0.01 -3.28
C GLU A 56 3.61 -0.13 -3.27
N ALA A 57 3.06 -0.96 -4.16
CA ALA A 57 1.63 -1.15 -4.30
C ALA A 57 0.98 -1.73 -3.03
N ALA A 58 1.60 -2.74 -2.41
CA ALA A 58 1.14 -3.33 -1.15
C ALA A 58 1.14 -2.31 0.00
N THR A 59 2.14 -1.46 0.05
CA THR A 59 2.27 -0.45 1.11
C THR A 59 1.24 0.67 0.95
N LEU A 60 0.97 1.11 -0.29
CA LEU A 60 -0.10 2.07 -0.59
C LEU A 60 -1.48 1.51 -0.21
N HIS A 61 -1.74 0.23 -0.50
CA HIS A 61 -2.97 -0.43 -0.09
C HIS A 61 -3.15 -0.37 1.44
N GLN A 62 -2.11 -0.68 2.22
CA GLN A 62 -2.22 -0.66 3.68
C GLN A 62 -2.33 0.75 4.26
N LEU A 63 -1.66 1.74 3.67
CA LEU A 63 -1.87 3.14 4.03
C LEU A 63 -3.33 3.56 3.79
N ALA A 64 -3.91 3.17 2.65
CA ALA A 64 -5.30 3.44 2.36
C ALA A 64 -6.26 2.82 3.39
N VAL A 65 -6.00 1.57 3.82
CA VAL A 65 -6.74 0.91 4.91
C VAL A 65 -6.67 1.73 6.21
N LEU A 66 -5.48 2.22 6.58
CA LEU A 66 -5.30 3.07 7.77
C LEU A 66 -6.08 4.39 7.66
N GLU A 67 -6.02 5.07 6.51
CA GLU A 67 -6.75 6.31 6.29
C GLU A 67 -8.28 6.09 6.36
N ALA A 68 -8.77 5.00 5.77
CA ALA A 68 -10.19 4.63 5.83
C ALA A 68 -10.65 4.38 7.27
N GLN A 69 -9.87 3.65 8.07
CA GLN A 69 -10.16 3.41 9.49
C GLN A 69 -10.19 4.68 10.34
N GLN A 70 -9.54 5.76 9.88
CA GLN A 70 -9.54 7.08 10.52
C GLN A 70 -10.62 8.02 9.97
N GLY A 71 -11.50 7.53 9.08
CA GLY A 71 -12.54 8.34 8.44
C GLY A 71 -12.03 9.31 7.37
N ARG A 72 -10.78 9.16 6.92
CA ARG A 72 -10.16 10.00 5.89
C ARG A 72 -10.35 9.38 4.51
N ALA A 73 -11.61 9.29 4.09
CA ALA A 73 -12.02 8.53 2.92
C ALA A 73 -11.40 9.03 1.60
N ASP A 74 -11.33 10.35 1.39
CA ASP A 74 -10.72 10.91 0.18
C ASP A 74 -9.22 10.59 0.06
N GLU A 75 -8.50 10.54 1.18
CA GLU A 75 -7.09 10.17 1.18
C GLU A 75 -6.95 8.66 0.94
N ALA A 76 -7.80 7.83 1.58
CA ALA A 76 -7.85 6.39 1.32
C ALA A 76 -8.09 6.07 -0.17
N ARG A 77 -9.07 6.74 -0.81
CA ARG A 77 -9.35 6.58 -2.24
C ARG A 77 -8.12 6.83 -3.09
N LYS A 78 -7.44 7.96 -2.90
CA LYS A 78 -6.23 8.31 -3.67
C LYS A 78 -5.12 7.26 -3.52
N GLN A 79 -4.94 6.71 -2.33
CA GLN A 79 -3.92 5.70 -2.07
C GLN A 79 -4.31 4.35 -2.69
N TYR A 80 -5.59 3.95 -2.64
CA TYR A 80 -6.09 2.76 -3.33
C TYR A 80 -5.95 2.89 -4.86
N GLU A 81 -6.30 4.03 -5.45
CA GLU A 81 -6.16 4.26 -6.90
C GLU A 81 -4.71 4.13 -7.37
N LYS A 82 -3.75 4.69 -6.62
CA LYS A 82 -2.33 4.53 -6.91
C LYS A 82 -1.87 3.07 -6.77
N SER A 83 -2.34 2.37 -5.74
CA SER A 83 -2.05 0.94 -5.55
C SER A 83 -2.57 0.11 -6.74
N LEU A 84 -3.80 0.38 -7.19
CA LEU A 84 -4.41 -0.26 -8.36
C LEU A 84 -3.62 -0.04 -9.65
N GLU A 85 -3.18 1.19 -9.90
CA GLU A 85 -2.35 1.51 -11.08
C GLU A 85 -1.08 0.64 -11.09
N LEU A 86 -0.42 0.50 -9.94
CA LEU A 86 0.80 -0.29 -9.82
C LEU A 86 0.53 -1.80 -9.95
N TRP A 87 -0.54 -2.33 -9.35
CA TRP A 87 -0.93 -3.73 -9.51
C TRP A 87 -1.21 -4.08 -10.97
N ARG A 88 -1.96 -3.22 -11.67
CA ARG A 88 -2.22 -3.34 -13.11
C ARG A 88 -0.94 -3.28 -13.93
N ARG A 89 -0.02 -2.36 -13.59
CA ARG A 89 1.27 -2.22 -14.29
C ARG A 89 2.10 -3.50 -14.26
N ILE A 90 2.03 -4.27 -13.17
CA ILE A 90 2.77 -5.53 -13.02
C ILE A 90 1.94 -6.78 -13.31
N GLY A 91 0.65 -6.63 -13.58
CA GLY A 91 -0.27 -7.75 -13.85
C GLY A 91 -0.61 -8.59 -12.62
N ASP A 92 -0.51 -8.04 -11.41
CA ASP A 92 -0.88 -8.75 -10.18
C ASP A 92 -2.40 -8.67 -9.95
N VAL A 93 -3.09 -9.68 -10.44
CA VAL A 93 -4.56 -9.80 -10.34
C VAL A 93 -5.03 -9.95 -8.89
N GLN A 94 -4.23 -10.55 -8.01
CA GLN A 94 -4.63 -10.75 -6.61
C GLN A 94 -4.56 -9.43 -5.84
N GLY A 95 -3.48 -8.67 -6.01
CA GLY A 95 -3.32 -7.34 -5.45
C GLY A 95 -4.38 -6.36 -5.98
N GLU A 96 -4.67 -6.43 -7.28
CA GLU A 96 -5.74 -5.64 -7.90
C GLU A 96 -7.10 -5.96 -7.26
N ALA A 97 -7.50 -7.24 -7.23
CA ALA A 97 -8.80 -7.66 -6.69
C ALA A 97 -8.96 -7.28 -5.20
N ALA A 98 -7.92 -7.46 -4.38
CA ALA A 98 -7.95 -7.07 -2.98
C ALA A 98 -8.16 -5.55 -2.82
N THR A 99 -7.54 -4.75 -3.68
CA THR A 99 -7.63 -3.29 -3.64
C THR A 99 -8.98 -2.79 -4.14
N LEU A 100 -9.52 -3.37 -5.22
CA LEU A 100 -10.86 -3.07 -5.73
C LEU A 100 -11.94 -3.38 -4.69
N HIS A 101 -11.83 -4.51 -4.00
CA HIS A 101 -12.76 -4.86 -2.92
C HIS A 101 -12.80 -3.76 -1.84
N GLN A 102 -11.64 -3.33 -1.34
CA GLN A 102 -11.57 -2.33 -0.28
C GLN A 102 -12.05 -0.96 -0.75
N LEU A 103 -11.75 -0.58 -1.99
CA LEU A 103 -12.25 0.66 -2.58
C LEU A 103 -13.77 0.62 -2.73
N ALA A 104 -14.34 -0.47 -3.25
CA ALA A 104 -15.79 -0.63 -3.37
C ALA A 104 -16.49 -0.57 -2.01
N TRP A 105 -15.89 -1.18 -0.97
CA TRP A 105 -16.39 -1.08 0.39
C TRP A 105 -16.39 0.36 0.91
N LEU A 106 -15.30 1.10 0.68
CA LEU A 106 -15.19 2.52 1.04
C LEU A 106 -16.27 3.37 0.33
N GLU A 107 -16.45 3.20 -0.98
CA GLU A 107 -17.47 3.91 -1.74
C GLU A 107 -18.89 3.59 -1.24
N ALA A 108 -19.16 2.34 -0.90
CA ALA A 108 -20.45 1.93 -0.35
C ALA A 108 -20.73 2.59 1.01
N GLN A 109 -19.71 2.74 1.87
CA GLN A 109 -19.87 3.45 3.15
C GLN A 109 -20.18 4.94 2.97
N GLU A 110 -19.68 5.55 1.91
CA GLU A 110 -19.93 6.96 1.59
C GLU A 110 -21.22 7.18 0.77
N GLY A 111 -21.99 6.12 0.52
CA GLY A 111 -23.24 6.19 -0.25
C GLY A 111 -23.03 6.29 -1.78
N ARG A 112 -21.80 6.12 -2.27
CA ARG A 112 -21.45 6.11 -3.71
C ARG A 112 -21.59 4.71 -4.30
N VAL A 113 -22.81 4.17 -4.21
CA VAL A 113 -23.13 2.78 -4.61
C VAL A 113 -22.83 2.50 -6.09
N ASP A 114 -23.03 3.48 -6.97
CA ASP A 114 -22.76 3.32 -8.40
C ASP A 114 -21.26 3.19 -8.71
N GLU A 115 -20.42 3.96 -8.02
CA GLU A 115 -18.96 3.85 -8.16
C GLU A 115 -18.46 2.53 -7.56
N ALA A 116 -19.00 2.13 -6.40
CA ALA A 116 -18.69 0.83 -5.77
C ALA A 116 -18.94 -0.35 -6.72
N ARG A 117 -20.06 -0.32 -7.47
CA ARG A 117 -20.40 -1.38 -8.44
C ARG A 117 -19.40 -1.42 -9.59
N LYS A 118 -19.06 -0.26 -10.15
CA LYS A 118 -18.14 -0.13 -11.28
C LYS A 118 -16.75 -0.67 -10.96
N GLN A 119 -16.30 -0.57 -9.71
CA GLN A 119 -15.00 -1.13 -9.29
C GLN A 119 -15.00 -2.67 -9.19
N LEU A 120 -16.17 -3.32 -9.19
CA LEU A 120 -16.32 -4.78 -9.06
C LEU A 120 -16.71 -5.49 -10.37
N GLU A 121 -16.98 -4.73 -11.44
CA GLU A 121 -17.28 -5.23 -12.79
C GLU A 121 -15.99 -5.44 -13.61
#